data_AF-A0AAV1SUA6-F1
#
_entry.id   AF-A0AAV1SUA6-F1
#
_cell.length_a   1.000
_cell.length_b   1.000
_cell.length_c   1.000
_cell.angle_alpha   90.00
_cell.angle_beta   90.00
_cell.angle_gamma   90.00
#
_symmetry.space_group_name_H-M   'P 1'
#
loop_
_entity.id
_entity.type
_entity.pdbx_description
1 polymer ?
#
loop_
_entity_poly.entity_id
_entity_poly.type
_entity_poly.pdbx_seq_one_letter_code
_entity_poly.pdbx_strand_id
1 'polypeptide(L)'
;MDELGRATSSSDGFAIAWSCCEHLLSLKAYTIFATHMENLSELATIYPNVRIVHFRVDIKSNRLDFKFQLKDGPKHVPHYGLLLAEVAGLPRSVIEMARSITPKITEKVISLKQLIKASSLISRNMLNTVLQ
;
A
#
# COMPACT_ATOMS: atom_id res chain seq x y z
N MET A 1 -13.76 -2.68 10.06
CA MET A 1 -12.35 -3.12 10.10
C MET A 1 -11.46 -1.91 9.98
N ASP A 2 -10.40 -1.82 10.76
CA ASP A 2 -9.52 -0.66 10.82
C ASP A 2 -8.04 -1.09 10.83
N GLU A 3 -7.33 -0.79 9.74
CA GLU A 3 -5.89 -1.02 9.56
C GLU A 3 -5.40 -2.44 9.89
N LEU A 4 -6.19 -3.44 9.48
CA LEU A 4 -5.86 -4.85 9.66
C LEU A 4 -4.56 -5.22 8.91
N GLY A 5 -3.67 -5.96 9.56
CA GLY A 5 -2.42 -6.43 8.96
C GLY A 5 -1.21 -5.50 9.13
N ARG A 6 -1.30 -4.44 9.96
CA ARG A 6 -0.22 -3.48 10.19
C ARG A 6 1.01 -4.04 10.94
N ALA A 7 0.86 -5.06 11.78
CA ALA A 7 1.90 -5.54 12.70
C ALA A 7 2.73 -6.73 12.16
N THR A 8 2.71 -6.96 10.85
CA THR A 8 3.41 -8.08 10.19
C THR A 8 4.09 -7.60 8.89
N SER A 9 4.71 -8.52 8.15
CA SER A 9 5.28 -8.21 6.84
C SER A 9 4.21 -7.63 5.90
N SER A 10 4.59 -6.71 5.01
CA SER A 10 3.63 -6.06 4.12
C SER A 10 2.86 -7.07 3.24
N SER A 11 3.51 -8.17 2.82
CA SER A 11 2.88 -9.22 2.03
C SER A 11 1.88 -10.04 2.84
N ASP A 12 2.25 -10.46 4.05
CA ASP A 12 1.35 -11.28 4.89
C ASP A 12 0.17 -10.43 5.36
N GLY A 13 0.42 -9.18 5.76
CA GLY A 13 -0.60 -8.24 6.16
C GLY A 13 -1.62 -8.00 5.05
N PHE A 14 -1.14 -7.81 3.82
CA PHE A 14 -2.02 -7.66 2.65
C PHE A 14 -2.83 -8.94 2.36
N ALA A 15 -2.19 -10.12 2.36
CA ALA A 15 -2.87 -11.39 2.11
C ALA A 15 -3.98 -11.68 3.14
N ILE A 16 -3.72 -11.39 4.41
CA ILE A 16 -4.70 -11.52 5.50
C ILE A 16 -5.85 -10.53 5.29
N ALA A 17 -5.54 -9.25 5.03
CA ALA A 17 -6.57 -8.23 4.81
C ALA A 17 -7.48 -8.58 3.61
N TRP A 18 -6.90 -9.01 2.50
CA TRP A 18 -7.63 -9.47 1.31
C TRP A 18 -8.56 -10.64 1.64
N SER A 19 -8.03 -11.69 2.25
CA SER A 19 -8.79 -12.89 2.61
C SER A 19 -9.95 -12.56 3.56
N CYS A 20 -9.74 -11.65 4.51
CA CYS A 20 -10.80 -11.16 5.39
C CYS A 20 -11.89 -10.39 4.63
N CYS A 21 -11.51 -9.53 3.67
CA CYS A 21 -12.49 -8.84 2.83
C CYS A 21 -13.35 -9.83 2.03
N GLU A 22 -12.73 -10.81 1.37
CA GLU A 22 -13.46 -11.83 0.60
C GLU A 22 -14.40 -12.66 1.50
N HIS A 23 -13.94 -13.03 2.69
CA HIS A 23 -14.79 -13.72 3.65
C HIS A 23 -16.01 -12.88 4.07
N LEU A 24 -15.82 -11.61 4.43
CA LEU A 24 -16.91 -10.70 4.80
C LEU A 24 -17.88 -10.46 3.64
N LEU A 25 -17.38 -10.39 2.40
CA LEU A 25 -18.20 -10.33 1.19
C LEU A 25 -19.06 -11.58 1.03
N SER A 26 -18.50 -12.78 1.26
CA SER A 26 -19.25 -14.04 1.20
C SER A 26 -20.41 -14.10 2.20
N LEU A 27 -20.24 -13.48 3.36
CA LEU A 27 -21.26 -13.36 4.40
C LEU A 27 -22.29 -12.26 4.11
N LYS A 28 -22.07 -11.45 3.06
CA LYS A 28 -22.87 -10.27 2.71
C LYS A 28 -22.99 -9.28 3.88
N ALA A 29 -21.96 -9.21 4.72
CA ALA A 29 -21.95 -8.33 5.90
C ALA A 29 -21.72 -6.88 5.48
N TYR A 30 -22.52 -5.95 6.02
CA TYR A 30 -22.26 -4.53 5.84
C TYR A 30 -20.92 -4.17 6.49
N THR A 31 -19.94 -3.75 5.68
CA THR A 31 -18.56 -3.59 6.10
C THR A 31 -17.99 -2.25 5.66
N ILE A 32 -17.39 -1.53 6.60
CA ILE A 32 -16.45 -0.44 6.32
C ILE A 32 -15.06 -0.96 6.68
N PHE A 33 -14.13 -0.85 5.73
CA PHE A 33 -12.74 -1.30 5.88
C PHE A 33 -11.80 -0.13 5.62
N ALA A 34 -11.25 0.46 6.69
CA ALA A 34 -10.23 1.50 6.60
C ALA A 34 -8.85 0.85 6.50
N THR A 35 -8.01 1.30 5.56
CA THR A 35 -6.68 0.73 5.32
C THR A 35 -5.74 1.72 4.63
N HIS A 36 -4.45 1.61 4.93
CA HIS A 36 -3.36 2.23 4.17
C HIS A 36 -2.93 1.41 2.94
N MET A 37 -3.49 0.22 2.72
CA MET A 37 -3.11 -0.69 1.64
C MET A 37 -3.79 -0.30 0.32
N GLU A 38 -3.12 0.50 -0.51
CA GLU A 38 -3.66 0.98 -1.78
C GLU A 38 -4.11 -0.15 -2.72
N ASN A 39 -3.34 -1.24 -2.80
CA ASN A 39 -3.62 -2.39 -3.67
C ASN A 39 -4.94 -3.11 -3.33
N LEU A 40 -5.53 -2.87 -2.15
CA LEU A 40 -6.82 -3.45 -1.79
C LEU A 40 -7.96 -2.86 -2.64
N SER A 41 -7.72 -1.75 -3.36
CA SER A 41 -8.66 -1.17 -4.31
C SER A 41 -9.05 -2.11 -5.46
N GLU A 42 -8.19 -3.08 -5.78
CA GLU A 42 -8.46 -4.11 -6.81
C GLU A 42 -9.69 -4.97 -6.49
N LEU A 43 -10.12 -5.05 -5.23
CA LEU A 43 -11.38 -5.74 -4.88
C LEU A 43 -12.58 -5.15 -5.64
N ALA A 44 -12.60 -3.85 -5.94
CA ALA A 44 -13.69 -3.24 -6.69
C ALA A 44 -13.70 -3.56 -8.18
N THR A 45 -12.59 -4.10 -8.73
CA THR A 45 -12.55 -4.58 -10.12
C THR A 45 -13.12 -6.00 -10.24
N ILE A 46 -13.11 -6.76 -9.14
CA ILE A 46 -13.55 -8.15 -9.06
C ILE A 46 -15.00 -8.25 -8.55
N TYR A 47 -15.36 -7.42 -7.57
CA TYR A 47 -16.63 -7.51 -6.86
C TYR A 47 -17.49 -6.25 -7.09
N PRO A 48 -18.65 -6.36 -7.75
CA PRO A 48 -19.48 -5.20 -8.11
C PRO A 48 -20.12 -4.49 -6.90
N ASN A 49 -20.20 -5.16 -5.75
CA ASN A 49 -20.71 -4.62 -4.50
C ASN A 49 -19.63 -3.97 -3.61
N VAL A 50 -18.37 -3.92 -4.07
CA VAL A 50 -17.28 -3.22 -3.39
C VAL A 50 -17.15 -1.81 -3.97
N ARG A 51 -17.08 -0.80 -3.09
CA ARG A 51 -16.81 0.59 -3.47
C ARG A 51 -15.56 1.09 -2.77
N ILE A 52 -14.67 1.70 -3.54
CA ILE A 52 -13.49 2.37 -3.00
C ILE A 52 -13.80 3.84 -2.81
N VAL A 53 -13.51 4.34 -1.61
CA VAL A 53 -13.59 5.76 -1.27
C VAL A 53 -12.35 6.16 -0.49
N HIS A 54 -12.00 7.44 -0.54
CA HIS A 54 -10.90 8.01 0.22
C HIS A 54 -11.31 9.34 0.85
N PHE A 55 -10.63 9.75 1.92
CA PHE A 55 -10.75 11.12 2.43
C PHE A 55 -9.96 12.09 1.56
N ARG A 56 -10.64 13.13 1.07
CA ARG A 56 -10.02 14.19 0.27
C ARG A 56 -8.97 14.93 1.08
N VAL A 57 -7.79 15.01 0.48
CA VAL A 57 -6.67 15.83 0.94
C VAL A 57 -6.18 16.66 -0.25
N ASP A 58 -6.10 17.97 -0.04
CA ASP A 58 -5.47 18.89 -1.00
C ASP A 58 -4.03 19.17 -0.54
N ILE A 59 -3.12 19.48 -1.47
CA ILE A 59 -1.74 19.86 -1.16
C ILE A 59 -1.58 21.35 -1.43
N LYS A 60 -1.21 22.13 -0.41
CA LYS A 60 -0.93 23.56 -0.52
C LYS A 60 0.42 23.88 0.09
N SER A 61 1.30 24.49 -0.70
CA SER A 61 2.65 24.87 -0.23
C SER A 61 3.39 23.72 0.47
N ASN A 62 3.35 22.52 -0.12
CA ASN A 62 3.93 21.28 0.42
C ASN A 62 3.32 20.77 1.74
N ARG A 63 2.15 21.24 2.13
CA ARG A 63 1.44 20.81 3.35
C ARG A 63 0.11 20.14 2.99
N LEU A 64 -0.28 19.13 3.77
CA LEU A 64 -1.58 18.47 3.64
C LEU A 64 -2.69 19.36 4.23
N ASP A 65 -3.75 19.57 3.46
CA ASP A 65 -4.98 20.29 3.83
C ASP A 65 -6.14 19.29 3.83
N PHE A 66 -6.47 18.76 5.01
CA PHE A 66 -7.50 17.73 5.21
C PHE A 66 -8.90 18.33 5.07
N LYS A 67 -9.71 17.80 4.14
CA LYS A 67 -11.06 18.29 3.89
C LYS A 67 -12.15 17.55 4.65
N PHE A 68 -11.83 16.41 5.26
CA PHE A 68 -12.79 15.53 5.95
C PHE A 68 -14.01 15.16 5.07
N GLN A 69 -13.81 15.12 3.74
CA GLN A 69 -14.83 14.78 2.76
C GLN A 69 -14.47 13.46 2.11
N LEU A 70 -15.42 12.52 2.01
CA LEU A 70 -15.24 11.29 1.24
C LEU A 70 -15.38 11.57 -0.27
N LYS A 71 -14.53 10.93 -1.07
CA LYS A 71 -14.56 10.96 -2.53
C LYS A 71 -14.46 9.53 -3.07
N ASP A 72 -15.15 9.27 -4.16
CA ASP A 72 -15.10 7.99 -4.85
C ASP A 72 -13.73 7.73 -5.48
N GLY A 73 -13.38 6.44 -5.58
CA GLY A 73 -12.16 5.95 -6.19
C GLY A 73 -10.96 5.93 -5.25
N PRO A 74 -9.88 5.24 -5.65
CA PRO A 74 -8.62 5.26 -4.93
C PRO A 74 -7.93 6.64 -5.10
N LYS A 75 -7.04 6.97 -4.17
CA LYS A 75 -6.19 8.16 -4.26
C LYS A 75 -4.79 7.83 -3.78
N HIS A 76 -3.83 7.90 -4.70
CA HIS A 76 -2.42 7.89 -4.36
C HIS A 76 -1.92 9.31 -4.09
N VAL A 77 -1.16 9.48 -3.02
CA VAL A 77 -0.43 10.72 -2.72
C VAL A 77 1.05 10.35 -2.49
N PRO A 78 1.95 10.74 -3.40
CA PRO A 78 3.36 10.45 -3.24
C PRO A 78 3.90 11.00 -1.93
N HIS A 79 4.67 10.19 -1.21
CA HIS A 79 5.32 10.58 0.05
C HIS A 79 4.37 11.14 1.11
N TYR A 80 3.12 10.66 1.15
CA TYR A 80 2.10 11.11 2.11
C TYR A 80 2.60 11.15 3.56
N GLY A 81 3.34 10.12 4.01
CA GLY A 81 3.89 10.07 5.36
C GLY A 81 4.89 11.19 5.68
N LEU A 82 5.70 11.62 4.70
CA LEU A 82 6.64 12.74 4.88
C LEU A 82 5.89 14.08 4.93
N LEU A 83 4.86 14.24 4.09
CA LEU A 83 3.99 15.41 4.13
C LEU A 83 3.21 15.49 5.46
N LEU A 84 2.76 14.35 5.97
CA LEU A 84 2.09 14.25 7.27
C LEU A 84 3.05 14.60 8.42
N ALA A 85 4.30 14.15 8.36
CA ALA A 85 5.33 14.50 9.35
C ALA A 85 5.60 16.01 9.42
N GLU A 86 5.59 16.72 8.28
CA GLU A 86 5.69 18.18 8.23
C GLU A 86 4.50 18.85 8.93
N VAL A 87 3.28 18.35 8.67
CA VAL A 87 2.07 18.88 9.32
C VAL A 87 2.06 18.58 10.82
N ALA A 88 2.58 17.42 11.24
CA ALA A 88 2.72 17.02 12.65
C ALA A 88 3.81 17.82 13.40
N GLY A 89 4.60 18.66 12.71
CA GLY A 89 5.59 19.53 13.33
C GLY A 89 6.91 18.83 13.66
N LEU A 90 7.26 17.74 12.97
CA LEU A 90 8.57 17.13 13.13
C LEU A 90 9.69 18.12 12.74
N PRO A 91 10.87 18.06 13.39
CA PRO A 91 11.97 18.96 13.06
C PRO A 91 12.38 18.87 11.60
N ARG A 92 12.58 20.02 10.96
CA ARG A 92 12.93 20.11 9.53
C ARG A 92 14.12 19.24 9.13
N SER A 93 15.15 19.19 9.98
CA SER A 93 16.34 18.35 9.76
C SER A 93 16.01 16.86 9.70
N VAL A 94 15.06 16.37 10.50
CA VAL A 94 14.60 14.98 10.49
C VAL A 94 13.87 14.67 9.19
N ILE A 95 13.03 15.59 8.72
CA ILE A 95 12.24 15.42 7.49
C ILE A 95 13.16 15.46 6.26
N GLU A 96 14.11 16.39 6.22
CA GLU A 96 15.12 16.49 5.15
C GLU A 96 15.98 15.23 5.09
N MET A 97 16.40 14.71 6.25
CA MET A 97 17.11 13.43 6.33
C MET A 97 16.25 12.28 5.78
N ALA A 98 14.99 12.17 6.20
CA ALA A 98 14.08 11.13 5.72
C ALA A 98 13.84 11.21 4.19
N ARG A 99 13.72 12.44 3.65
CA ARG A 99 13.63 12.69 2.20
C ARG A 99 14.89 12.22 1.46
N SER A 100 16.07 12.41 2.04
CA SER A 100 17.33 11.95 1.44
C SER A 100 17.52 10.42 1.46
N ILE A 101 16.95 9.75 2.47
CA ILE A 101 17.07 8.30 2.66
C ILE A 101 16.04 7.54 1.80
N THR A 102 14.84 8.09 1.61
CA THR A 102 13.71 7.42 0.94
C THR A 102 14.08 6.86 -0.45
N PRO A 103 14.77 7.59 -1.35
CA PRO A 103 15.18 7.04 -2.65
C PRO A 103 16.10 5.83 -2.50
N LYS A 104 17.05 5.87 -1.55
CA LYS A 104 18.03 4.79 -1.31
C LYS A 104 17.36 3.51 -0.80
N ILE A 105 16.36 3.65 0.08
CA ILE A 105 15.55 2.51 0.54
C ILE A 105 14.78 1.92 -0.63
N THR A 106 14.14 2.77 -1.44
CA THR A 106 13.32 2.34 -2.58
C THR A 106 14.17 1.60 -3.62
N GLU A 107 15.34 2.12 -3.96
CA GLU A 107 16.28 1.50 -4.88
C GLU A 107 16.79 0.14 -4.36
N LYS A 108 17.15 0.05 -3.08
CA LYS A 108 17.58 -1.21 -2.47
C LYS A 108 16.47 -2.25 -2.45
N VAL A 109 15.23 -1.84 -2.17
CA VAL A 109 14.04 -2.71 -2.23
C VAL A 109 13.76 -3.17 -3.66
N ILE A 110 13.88 -2.30 -4.66
CA ILE A 110 13.70 -2.65 -6.07
C ILE A 110 14.80 -3.62 -6.54
N SER A 111 16.06 -3.36 -6.20
CA SER A 111 17.21 -4.20 -6.53
C SER A 111 17.06 -5.60 -5.92
N LEU A 112 16.68 -5.69 -4.64
CA LEU A 112 16.38 -6.98 -3.98
C LEU A 112 15.21 -7.71 -4.66
N LYS A 113 14.14 -7.02 -5.04
CA LYS A 113 13.01 -7.62 -5.78
C LYS A 113 13.44 -8.15 -7.15
N GLN A 114 14.32 -7.44 -7.86
CA GLN A 114 14.86 -7.89 -9.16
C GLN A 114 15.77 -9.12 -9.01
N LEU A 115 16.63 -9.14 -8.00
CA LEU A 115 17.49 -10.29 -7.69
C LEU A 115 16.68 -11.56 -7.35
N ILE A 116 15.64 -11.42 -6.52
CA ILE A 116 14.74 -12.52 -6.18
C ILE A 116 13.98 -13.01 -7.43
N LYS A 117 13.49 -12.09 -8.27
CA LYS A 117 12.80 -12.42 -9.52
C LYS A 117 13.74 -13.17 -10.49
N ALA A 118 14.98 -12.71 -10.64
CA ALA A 118 15.99 -13.37 -11.47
C ALA A 118 16.33 -14.77 -10.93
N SER A 119 16.48 -14.93 -9.61
CA SER A 119 16.73 -16.23 -8.97
C SER A 119 15.56 -17.21 -9.17
N SER A 120 14.31 -16.75 -9.06
CA SER A 120 13.12 -17.58 -9.28
C SER A 120 12.96 -18.04 -10.75
N LEU A 121 13.43 -17.25 -11.71
CA LEU A 121 13.46 -17.60 -13.13
C LEU A 121 14.53 -18.65 -13.44
N ILE A 122 15.68 -18.58 -12.76
CA ILE A 122 16.76 -19.57 -12.88
C ILE A 122 16.33 -20.93 -12.32
N SER A 123 15.64 -20.98 -11.16
CA SER A 123 15.10 -22.24 -10.61
C SER A 123 14.03 -22.88 -11.49
N ARG A 124 13.19 -22.09 -12.18
CA ARG A 124 12.20 -22.61 -13.14
C ARG A 124 12.85 -23.19 -14.39
N ASN A 125 13.90 -22.56 -14.92
CA ASN A 125 14.62 -23.08 -16.09
C ASN A 125 15.41 -24.36 -15.76
N MET A 126 16.05 -24.44 -14.58
CA MET A 126 16.75 -25.66 -14.14
C MET A 126 15.81 -26.87 -13.98
N LEU A 127 14.58 -26.68 -13.49
CA LEU A 127 13.60 -27.76 -13.37
C LEU A 127 13.11 -28.25 -14.74
N ASN A 128 12.99 -27.36 -15.74
CA ASN A 128 12.58 -27.74 -17.09
C ASN A 128 13.68 -28.43 -17.90
N THR A 129 14.96 -28.22 -17.58
CA THR A 129 16.10 -28.90 -18.23
C THR A 129 16.36 -30.31 -17.69
N VAL A 130 15.87 -30.64 -16.49
CA VAL A 130 16.00 -31.98 -15.88
C VAL A 130 14.82 -32.90 -16.21
N LEU A 131 13.72 -32.34 -16.74
CA LEU A 131 12.49 -33.07 -17.13
C LEU A 131 12.32 -33.25 -18.65
N GLN A 132 13.37 -33.01 -19.45
CA GLN A 132 13.47 -33.41 -20.86
C GLN A 132 14.59 -34.44 -21.01
#